data_AF-A0A1Q5R0N6-F1
#
_entry.id   AF-A0A1Q5R0N6-F1
#
_cell.length_a   1.000
_cell.length_b   1.000
_cell.length_c   1.000
_cell.angle_alpha   90.00
_cell.angle_beta   90.00
_cell.angle_gamma   90.00
#
_symmetry.space_group_name_H-M   'P 1'
#
loop_
_entity.id
_entity.type
_entity.pdbx_description
1 polymer ?
#
loop_
_entity_poly.entity_id
_entity_poly.type
_entity_poly.pdbx_seq_one_letter_code
_entity_poly.pdbx_strand_id
1 'polypeptide(L)'
;MLAKRRLIRLGNGTELKIPILLPSFSSKGFPKVQKILKASEEYISDEVLVSAYDISHGLLLPQLDFASAIFLDSGGYEASKDSDLSEIYEGDYSPRDWSPEKYDDVIRNWSSISPTIFISFDHPKYRIDTKDQIERARKLAIPSGEHARAILFKPEGEK
;
A
#
# COMPACT_ATOMS: atom_id res chain seq x y z
N MET A 1 24.49 4.75 -13.17
CA MET A 1 23.29 3.94 -12.88
C MET A 1 22.56 3.68 -14.19
N LEU A 2 22.35 2.44 -14.59
CA LEU A 2 21.57 2.12 -15.80
C LEU A 2 20.17 1.67 -15.37
N ALA A 3 19.15 2.38 -15.83
CA ALA A 3 17.77 1.92 -15.72
C ALA A 3 17.65 0.56 -16.43
N LYS A 4 17.09 -0.45 -15.77
CA LYS A 4 16.98 -1.81 -16.29
C LYS A 4 15.56 -2.33 -16.10
N ARG A 5 15.00 -2.90 -17.17
CA ARG A 5 13.75 -3.65 -17.08
C ARG A 5 14.01 -5.00 -16.41
N ARG A 6 13.19 -5.38 -15.44
CA ARG A 6 13.29 -6.67 -14.74
C ARG A 6 11.92 -7.30 -14.57
N LEU A 7 11.92 -8.61 -14.42
CA LEU A 7 10.75 -9.40 -14.05
C LEU A 7 10.88 -9.79 -12.59
N ILE A 8 9.80 -9.60 -11.84
CA ILE A 8 9.62 -10.12 -10.48
C ILE A 8 8.57 -11.21 -10.58
N ARG A 9 8.87 -12.40 -10.05
CA ARG A 9 7.92 -13.52 -10.02
C ARG A 9 7.38 -13.66 -8.60
N LEU A 10 6.05 -13.65 -8.47
CA LEU A 10 5.37 -13.99 -7.23
C LEU A 10 5.23 -15.51 -7.12
N GLY A 11 4.85 -16.00 -5.93
CA GLY A 11 4.79 -17.44 -5.67
C GLY A 11 3.88 -18.22 -6.63
N ASN A 12 2.83 -17.56 -7.13
CA ASN A 12 1.79 -18.11 -8.00
C ASN A 12 2.14 -18.09 -9.49
N GLY A 13 3.36 -17.66 -9.83
CA GLY A 13 3.78 -17.48 -11.22
C GLY A 13 3.35 -16.15 -11.85
N THR A 14 2.62 -15.27 -11.14
CA THR A 14 2.38 -13.90 -11.60
C THR A 14 3.71 -13.19 -11.82
N GLU A 15 3.89 -12.64 -13.02
CA GLU A 15 5.11 -11.93 -13.43
C GLU A 15 4.87 -10.43 -13.49
N LEU A 16 5.52 -9.67 -12.61
CA LEU A 16 5.49 -8.21 -12.59
C LEU A 16 6.68 -7.64 -13.36
N LYS A 17 6.42 -6.74 -14.30
CA LYS A 17 7.47 -6.06 -15.08
C LYS A 17 7.76 -4.69 -14.46
N ILE A 18 9.01 -4.46 -14.07
CA ILE A 18 9.48 -3.16 -13.56
C ILE A 18 10.34 -2.43 -14.59
N PRO A 19 10.29 -1.08 -14.68
CA PRO A 19 9.44 -0.17 -13.89
C PRO A 19 7.96 -0.33 -14.23
N ILE A 20 7.12 -0.19 -13.21
CA ILE A 20 5.67 -0.39 -13.27
C ILE A 20 4.97 0.93 -12.98
N LEU A 21 3.82 1.15 -13.60
CA LEU A 21 2.89 2.22 -13.26
C LEU A 21 1.69 1.60 -12.55
N LEU A 22 1.42 2.02 -11.32
CA LEU A 22 0.34 1.48 -10.50
C LEU A 22 -0.79 2.50 -10.39
N PRO A 23 -2.01 2.17 -10.84
CA PRO A 23 -3.23 2.85 -10.39
C PRO A 23 -3.32 2.78 -8.87
N SER A 24 -3.34 3.94 -8.22
CA SER A 24 -3.38 4.06 -6.76
C SER A 24 -4.74 4.56 -6.28
N PHE A 25 -5.29 3.87 -5.29
CA PHE A 25 -6.58 4.20 -4.68
C PHE A 25 -6.37 4.53 -3.19
N SER A 26 -6.61 5.80 -2.87
CA SER A 26 -6.41 6.39 -1.55
C SER A 26 -7.53 7.36 -1.21
N SER A 27 -8.03 7.32 0.02
CA SER A 27 -9.02 8.28 0.53
C SER A 27 -8.49 9.70 0.69
N LYS A 28 -7.16 9.87 0.81
CA LYS A 28 -6.53 11.19 0.91
C LYS A 28 -6.55 11.91 -0.44
N GLY A 29 -6.31 11.18 -1.54
CA GLY A 29 -6.41 11.73 -2.89
C GLY A 29 -7.85 11.80 -3.43
N PHE A 30 -8.72 10.89 -3.00
CA PHE A 30 -10.06 10.73 -3.58
C PHE A 30 -11.14 10.47 -2.52
N PRO A 31 -12.07 11.42 -2.29
CA PRO A 31 -13.25 11.17 -1.50
C PRO A 31 -14.08 10.02 -2.09
N LYS A 32 -14.63 9.15 -1.22
CA LYS A 32 -15.43 7.97 -1.63
C LYS A 32 -14.62 6.97 -2.49
N VAL A 33 -13.35 6.75 -2.17
CA VAL A 33 -12.42 5.85 -2.86
C VAL A 33 -13.04 4.50 -3.29
N GLN A 34 -13.84 3.84 -2.44
CA GLN A 34 -14.53 2.59 -2.80
C GLN A 34 -15.42 2.71 -4.04
N LYS A 35 -16.13 3.83 -4.22
CA LYS A 35 -17.01 4.02 -5.38
C LYS A 35 -16.20 4.20 -6.66
N ILE A 36 -15.07 4.89 -6.57
CA ILE A 36 -14.17 5.13 -7.69
C ILE A 36 -13.50 3.82 -8.08
N LEU A 37 -12.97 3.08 -7.12
CA LEU A 37 -12.42 1.74 -7.32
C LEU A 37 -13.43 0.83 -8.04
N LYS A 38 -14.66 0.76 -7.53
CA LYS A 38 -15.73 -0.07 -8.12
C LYS A 38 -16.11 0.36 -9.54
N ALA A 39 -16.10 1.65 -9.83
CA ALA A 39 -16.38 2.14 -11.19
C ALA A 39 -15.22 1.84 -12.16
N SER A 40 -14.00 1.68 -11.63
CA SER A 40 -12.79 1.45 -12.40
C SER A 40 -12.41 -0.04 -12.53
N GLU A 41 -12.97 -0.92 -11.70
CA GLU A 41 -12.58 -2.33 -11.61
C GLU A 41 -12.68 -3.09 -12.95
N GLU A 42 -13.68 -2.76 -13.77
CA GLU A 42 -13.86 -3.35 -15.11
C GLU A 42 -12.76 -2.94 -16.11
N TYR A 43 -12.03 -1.86 -15.83
CA TYR A 43 -10.99 -1.30 -16.70
C TYR A 43 -9.57 -1.61 -16.19
N ILE A 44 -9.45 -2.24 -15.03
CA ILE A 44 -8.17 -2.54 -14.40
C ILE A 44 -8.03 -4.06 -14.31
N SER A 45 -7.21 -4.63 -15.18
CA SER A 45 -6.91 -6.08 -15.17
C SER A 45 -5.60 -6.43 -14.48
N ASP A 46 -4.71 -5.45 -14.34
CA ASP A 46 -3.32 -5.69 -13.99
C ASP A 46 -3.10 -5.40 -12.49
N GLU A 47 -2.06 -4.65 -12.15
CA GLU A 47 -1.72 -4.37 -10.77
C GLU A 47 -2.42 -3.12 -10.22
N VAL A 48 -2.76 -3.14 -8.94
CA VAL A 48 -3.30 -1.97 -8.22
C VAL A 48 -2.52 -1.70 -6.95
N LEU A 49 -2.54 -0.44 -6.51
CA LEU A 49 -2.09 -0.05 -5.18
C LEU A 49 -3.29 0.45 -4.36
N VAL A 50 -3.44 -0.09 -3.15
CA VAL A 50 -4.49 0.30 -2.21
C VAL A 50 -3.89 0.55 -0.83
N SER A 51 -4.54 1.40 -0.03
CA SER A 51 -4.06 1.73 1.31
C SER A 51 -4.64 0.80 2.39
N ALA A 52 -3.76 0.23 3.22
CA ALA A 52 -4.18 -0.51 4.42
C ALA A 52 -4.91 0.38 5.44
N TYR A 53 -4.57 1.67 5.48
CA TYR A 53 -5.28 2.64 6.32
C TYR A 53 -6.75 2.73 5.93
N ASP A 54 -7.04 2.81 4.63
CA ASP A 54 -8.41 2.90 4.12
C ASP A 54 -9.22 1.65 4.44
N ILE A 55 -8.58 0.49 4.38
CA ILE A 55 -9.19 -0.80 4.70
C ILE A 55 -9.50 -0.89 6.18
N SER A 56 -8.56 -0.52 7.05
CA SER A 56 -8.77 -0.50 8.50
C SER A 56 -9.92 0.42 8.92
N HIS A 57 -10.09 1.54 8.21
CA HIS A 57 -11.13 2.52 8.51
C HIS A 57 -12.45 2.29 7.75
N GLY A 58 -12.58 1.19 7.02
CA GLY A 58 -13.79 0.82 6.28
C GLY A 58 -14.10 1.74 5.09
N LEU A 59 -13.09 2.44 4.58
CA LEU A 59 -13.18 3.32 3.41
C LEU A 59 -12.97 2.54 2.11
N LEU A 60 -12.31 1.38 2.18
CA LEU A 60 -12.06 0.46 1.08
C LEU A 60 -12.26 -0.99 1.55
N LEU A 61 -12.84 -1.84 0.71
CA LEU A 61 -13.09 -3.25 1.01
C LEU A 61 -11.89 -4.10 0.55
N PRO A 62 -11.46 -5.10 1.33
CA PRO A 62 -10.25 -5.88 1.04
C PRO A 62 -10.42 -6.89 -0.11
N GLN A 63 -11.64 -7.14 -0.62
CA GLN A 63 -11.89 -8.08 -1.72
C GLN A 63 -11.58 -7.42 -3.07
N LEU A 64 -10.35 -7.60 -3.57
CA LEU A 64 -9.82 -6.96 -4.78
C LEU A 64 -9.41 -7.99 -5.84
N ASP A 65 -10.23 -9.03 -6.00
CA ASP A 65 -9.89 -10.23 -6.77
C ASP A 65 -9.91 -10.01 -8.30
N PHE A 66 -10.25 -8.81 -8.76
CA PHE A 66 -10.19 -8.42 -10.17
C PHE A 66 -8.75 -8.12 -10.64
N ALA A 67 -7.85 -7.75 -9.73
CA ALA A 67 -6.48 -7.37 -10.05
C ALA A 67 -5.56 -8.60 -10.09
N SER A 68 -4.59 -8.62 -11.01
CA SER A 68 -3.61 -9.71 -11.13
C SER A 68 -2.58 -9.75 -9.99
N ALA A 69 -2.32 -8.58 -9.38
CA ALA A 69 -1.57 -8.42 -8.15
C ALA A 69 -1.97 -7.15 -7.41
N ILE A 70 -1.85 -7.18 -6.09
CA ILE A 70 -2.21 -6.05 -5.22
C ILE A 70 -0.97 -5.57 -4.48
N PHE A 71 -0.70 -4.28 -4.52
CA PHE A 71 0.24 -3.62 -3.64
C PHE A 71 -0.55 -3.03 -2.47
N LEU A 72 -0.42 -3.64 -1.29
CA LEU A 72 -1.03 -3.12 -0.08
C LEU A 72 -0.05 -2.15 0.57
N ASP A 73 -0.28 -0.86 0.32
CA ASP A 73 0.48 0.21 0.95
C ASP A 73 0.18 0.32 2.44
N SER A 74 1.18 0.73 3.20
CA SER A 74 1.10 0.75 4.66
C SER A 74 0.17 1.84 5.19
N GLY A 75 -0.17 2.83 4.37
CA GLY A 75 -1.10 3.90 4.73
C GLY A 75 -0.43 5.12 5.41
N GLY A 76 0.89 5.25 5.29
CA GLY A 76 1.63 6.36 5.87
C GLY A 76 1.27 7.72 5.28
N TYR A 77 0.81 7.74 4.02
CA TYR A 77 0.35 8.95 3.34
C TYR A 77 -0.98 9.46 3.89
N GLU A 78 -1.96 8.57 4.08
CA GLU A 78 -3.25 8.89 4.71
C GLU A 78 -3.08 9.29 6.17
N ALA A 79 -2.14 8.68 6.88
CA ALA A 79 -1.89 9.04 8.28
C ALA A 79 -1.13 10.37 8.46
N SER A 80 -0.57 10.95 7.39
CA SER A 80 0.18 12.21 7.49
C SER A 80 -0.75 13.43 7.46
N LYS A 81 -0.46 14.40 8.34
CA LYS A 81 -1.15 15.71 8.39
C LYS A 81 -0.66 16.70 7.35
N ASP A 82 0.49 16.42 6.74
CA ASP A 82 1.04 17.30 5.72
C ASP A 82 0.07 17.30 4.54
N SER A 83 -0.53 18.46 4.30
CA SER A 83 -1.18 18.78 3.04
C SER A 83 -0.09 18.81 1.99
N ASP A 84 -0.10 17.85 1.07
CA ASP A 84 0.74 17.94 -0.11
C ASP A 84 0.32 19.22 -0.86
N LEU A 85 1.27 20.05 -1.28
CA LEU A 85 0.98 21.28 -2.05
C LEU A 85 0.26 20.98 -3.38
N SER A 86 0.23 19.71 -3.79
CA SER A 86 -0.51 19.18 -4.93
C SER A 86 -1.93 18.67 -4.61
N GLU A 87 -2.37 18.72 -3.35
CA GLU A 87 -3.75 18.37 -2.96
C GLU A 87 -4.73 19.40 -3.52
N ILE A 88 -5.46 19.01 -4.57
CA ILE A 88 -6.50 19.83 -5.21
C ILE A 88 -7.76 19.93 -4.32
N TYR A 89 -7.89 19.03 -3.33
CA TYR A 89 -9.06 18.97 -2.44
C TYR A 89 -8.81 19.72 -1.14
N GLU A 90 -9.40 20.90 -1.02
CA GLU A 90 -9.47 21.73 0.20
C GLU A 90 -10.48 21.18 1.24
N GLY A 91 -10.59 19.86 1.36
CA GLY A 91 -11.40 19.26 2.43
C GLY A 91 -10.62 19.24 3.74
N ASP A 92 -11.28 19.40 4.89
CA ASP A 92 -10.70 19.15 6.21
C ASP A 92 -10.35 17.65 6.36
N TYR A 93 -9.28 17.21 5.72
CA TYR A 93 -8.76 15.85 5.89
C TYR A 93 -8.08 15.78 7.26
N SER A 94 -8.72 15.06 8.19
CA SER A 94 -8.16 14.80 9.50
C SER A 94 -7.70 13.35 9.57
N PRO A 95 -6.38 13.09 9.63
CA PRO A 95 -5.88 11.74 9.82
C PRO A 95 -6.45 11.12 11.08
N ARG A 96 -7.01 9.92 10.92
CA ARG A 96 -7.46 9.07 12.01
C ARG A 96 -6.26 8.34 12.60
N ASP A 97 -6.47 7.75 13.76
CA ASP A 97 -5.43 7.02 14.47
C ASP A 97 -4.90 5.84 13.65
N TRP A 98 -3.59 5.79 13.42
CA TRP A 98 -2.92 4.78 12.61
C TRP A 98 -1.63 4.30 13.28
N SER A 99 -1.54 2.99 13.50
CA SER A 99 -0.45 2.37 14.26
C SER A 99 -0.02 1.04 13.61
N PRO A 100 1.20 0.56 13.93
CA PRO A 100 1.67 -0.75 13.46
C PRO A 100 0.71 -1.89 13.80
N GLU A 101 0.06 -1.86 14.96
CA GLU A 101 -0.85 -2.91 15.41
C GLU A 101 -2.10 -2.98 14.53
N LYS A 102 -2.65 -1.82 14.13
CA LYS A 102 -3.77 -1.76 13.19
C LYS A 102 -3.38 -2.25 11.81
N TYR A 103 -2.17 -1.92 11.37
CA TYR A 103 -1.63 -2.44 10.10
C TYR A 103 -1.49 -3.97 10.14
N ASP A 104 -0.94 -4.51 11.23
CA ASP A 104 -0.83 -5.95 11.45
C ASP A 104 -2.20 -6.64 11.48
N ASP A 105 -3.22 -6.00 12.05
CA ASP A 105 -4.59 -6.51 12.04
C ASP A 105 -5.20 -6.51 10.63
N VAL A 106 -4.91 -5.52 9.78
CA VAL A 106 -5.31 -5.54 8.36
C VAL A 106 -4.64 -6.70 7.63
N ILE A 107 -3.34 -6.91 7.83
CA ILE A 107 -2.61 -8.01 7.20
C ILE A 107 -3.17 -9.36 7.66
N ARG A 108 -3.42 -9.53 8.96
CA ARG A 108 -3.92 -10.79 9.54
C ARG A 108 -5.30 -11.16 9.01
N ASN A 109 -6.14 -10.16 8.74
CA ASN A 109 -7.49 -10.33 8.21
C ASN A 109 -7.55 -10.15 6.67
N TRP A 110 -6.40 -10.13 6.00
CA TRP A 110 -6.34 -9.98 4.56
C TRP A 110 -7.02 -11.17 3.87
N SER A 111 -7.97 -10.87 2.98
CA SER A 111 -8.89 -11.87 2.41
C SER A 111 -8.95 -11.89 0.89
N SER A 112 -8.14 -11.08 0.20
CA SER A 112 -8.08 -11.16 -1.26
C SER A 112 -7.33 -12.41 -1.70
N ILE A 113 -7.84 -13.03 -2.77
CA ILE A 113 -7.28 -14.20 -3.42
C ILE A 113 -6.04 -13.81 -4.23
N SER A 114 -6.04 -12.59 -4.80
CA SER A 114 -4.95 -12.11 -5.63
C SER A 114 -3.63 -11.99 -4.84
N PRO A 115 -2.50 -12.36 -5.46
CA PRO A 115 -1.21 -12.28 -4.80
C PRO A 115 -0.94 -10.83 -4.39
N THR A 116 -0.52 -10.67 -3.14
CA THR A 116 -0.41 -9.35 -2.52
C THR A 116 1.02 -9.08 -2.10
N ILE A 117 1.51 -7.91 -2.45
CA ILE A 117 2.80 -7.36 -2.06
C ILE A 117 2.52 -6.41 -0.89
N PHE A 118 2.91 -6.83 0.32
CA PHE A 118 2.72 -6.06 1.53
C PHE A 118 3.89 -5.08 1.72
N ILE A 119 3.58 -3.78 1.75
CA ILE A 119 4.59 -2.73 1.94
C ILE A 119 4.77 -2.45 3.44
N SER A 120 5.99 -2.61 3.94
CA SER A 120 6.32 -2.41 5.35
C SER A 120 5.86 -1.04 5.88
N PHE A 121 5.36 -1.02 7.12
CA PHE A 121 4.88 0.18 7.81
C PHE A 121 5.88 1.36 7.78
N ASP A 122 5.42 2.51 7.27
CA ASP A 122 6.27 3.68 6.96
C ASP A 122 5.78 5.02 7.57
N HIS A 123 4.85 4.98 8.51
CA HIS A 123 4.24 6.19 9.12
C HIS A 123 5.30 7.20 9.63
N PRO A 124 5.13 8.52 9.39
CA PRO A 124 6.07 9.58 9.81
C PRO A 124 6.53 9.54 11.29
N LYS A 125 5.60 9.36 12.24
CA LYS A 125 5.88 9.17 13.67
C LYS A 125 6.78 7.97 14.02
N TYR A 126 6.94 7.01 13.10
CA TYR A 126 7.70 5.77 13.28
C TYR A 126 8.90 5.69 12.32
N ARG A 127 9.48 6.85 11.98
CA ARG A 127 10.73 6.94 11.23
C ARG A 127 11.89 6.37 12.06
N ILE A 128 12.63 5.47 11.44
CA ILE A 128 13.77 4.76 11.99
C ILE A 128 14.90 4.77 10.94
N ASP A 129 16.11 4.38 11.34
CA ASP A 129 17.23 4.34 10.41
C ASP A 129 17.03 3.31 9.28
N THR A 130 17.80 3.42 8.20
CA THR A 130 17.65 2.55 7.02
C THR A 130 17.79 1.08 7.39
N LYS A 131 18.71 0.78 8.31
CA LYS A 131 18.98 -0.59 8.75
C LYS A 131 17.75 -1.19 9.44
N ASP A 132 17.13 -0.44 10.33
CA ASP A 132 15.94 -0.84 11.06
C ASP A 132 14.71 -0.87 10.15
N GLN A 133 14.63 0.01 9.14
CA GLN A 133 13.59 -0.07 8.11
C GLN A 133 13.67 -1.41 7.35
N ILE A 134 14.88 -1.82 6.94
CA ILE A 134 15.13 -3.11 6.27
C ILE A 134 14.77 -4.27 7.19
N GLU A 135 15.18 -4.23 8.45
CA GLU A 135 14.88 -5.30 9.41
C GLU A 135 13.38 -5.39 9.72
N ARG A 136 12.68 -4.25 9.83
CA ARG A 136 11.22 -4.21 9.97
C ARG A 136 10.52 -4.86 8.76
N ALA A 137 10.94 -4.52 7.55
CA ALA A 137 10.37 -5.12 6.33
C ALA A 137 10.65 -6.63 6.23
N ARG A 138 11.85 -7.08 6.66
CA ARG A 138 12.19 -8.52 6.72
C ARG A 138 11.35 -9.27 7.74
N LYS A 139 11.07 -8.66 8.89
CA LYS A 139 10.31 -9.27 9.99
C LYS A 139 8.80 -9.17 9.82
N LEU A 140 8.31 -8.43 8.83
CA LEU A 140 6.88 -8.31 8.55
C LEU A 140 6.27 -9.71 8.34
N ALA A 141 5.37 -10.08 9.25
CA ALA A 141 4.58 -11.29 9.12
C ALA A 141 3.50 -11.05 8.08
N ILE A 142 3.46 -11.89 7.05
CA ILE A 142 2.44 -11.84 6.00
C ILE A 142 1.69 -13.19 5.96
N PRO A 143 0.45 -13.23 5.44
CA PRO A 143 -0.30 -14.47 5.31
C PRO A 143 0.50 -15.51 4.53
N SER A 144 0.29 -16.79 4.88
CA SER A 144 0.83 -17.90 4.10
C SER A 144 0.25 -17.88 2.71
N GLY A 145 1.06 -18.19 1.71
CA GLY A 145 0.63 -18.22 0.31
C GLY A 145 1.61 -17.48 -0.58
N GLU A 146 1.11 -17.06 -1.74
CA GLU A 146 1.91 -16.57 -2.84
C GLU A 146 2.07 -15.04 -2.80
N HIS A 147 2.31 -14.53 -1.60
CA HIS A 147 2.47 -13.12 -1.27
C HIS A 147 3.95 -12.72 -1.23
N ALA A 148 4.22 -11.41 -1.28
CA ALA A 148 5.56 -10.85 -1.16
C ALA A 148 5.61 -9.70 -0.16
N ARG A 149 6.82 -9.29 0.20
CA ARG A 149 7.10 -8.12 1.04
C ARG A 149 7.83 -7.09 0.20
N ALA A 150 7.47 -5.83 0.39
CA ALA A 150 8.20 -4.69 -0.15
C ALA A 150 8.52 -3.71 0.98
N ILE A 151 9.52 -2.88 0.73
CA ILE A 151 9.93 -1.80 1.61
C ILE A 151 9.79 -0.48 0.87
N LEU A 152 9.12 0.48 1.50
CA LEU A 152 9.13 1.87 1.07
C LEU A 152 10.22 2.59 1.86
N PHE A 153 11.34 2.89 1.20
CA PHE A 153 12.45 3.58 1.84
C PHE A 153 12.12 5.04 2.10
N LYS A 154 12.30 5.47 3.35
CA LYS A 154 12.27 6.89 3.73
C LYS A 154 13.67 7.35 4.16
N PRO A 155 14.06 8.61 3.87
CA PRO A 155 15.34 9.15 4.31
C PRO A 155 15.53 9.06 5.82
N GLU A 156 16.77 8.88 6.25
CA GLU A 156 17.16 9.02 7.64
C GLU A 156 17.19 10.52 8.03
N GLY A 157 16.72 10.87 9.23
CA GLY A 157 17.05 12.16 9.85
C GLY A 157 16.06 13.32 9.68
N GLU A 158 15.05 13.21 8.83
CA GLU A 158 13.91 14.14 8.86
C GLU A 158 12.93 13.68 9.97
N LYS A 159 12.99 14.35 11.13
CA LYS A 159 12.03 14.19 12.23
C LYS A 159 10.97 15.29 12.18
#